data_AF-A0A938JA25-F1
#
_entry.id   AF-A0A938JA25-F1
#
_cell.length_a   1.000
_cell.length_b   1.000
_cell.length_c   1.000
_cell.angle_alpha   90.00
_cell.angle_beta   90.00
_cell.angle_gamma   90.00
#
_symmetry.space_group_name_H-M   'P 1'
#
loop_
_entity.id
_entity.type
_entity.pdbx_description
1 polymer ?
#
loop_
_entity_poly.entity_id
_entity_poly.type
_entity_poly.pdbx_seq_one_letter_code
_entity_poly.pdbx_strand_id
1 'polypeptide(L)'
;MRVALERFWAWYERNYALNVTVAAVLFALQLVHLVWLTFDPLWARVFDHPAFEIEKPWSWPLLLVDYTEIPALLTVSLVYVNEVRKGGRLKPIAYLLFLNSQWLHIFWITDEFVVESGEGATSLPAGLAYVAILIDYLELPVIVDTFRKTAAALRERRGARRGAGEELR
;
A
#
# COMPACT_ATOMS: atom_id res chain seq x y z
N MET A 1 8.08 11.81 26.32
CA MET A 1 7.60 11.60 24.93
C MET A 1 8.71 11.71 23.89
N ARG A 2 9.54 12.77 23.88
CA ARG A 2 10.65 12.94 22.91
C ARG A 2 11.66 11.78 22.89
N VAL A 3 12.10 11.32 24.06
CA VAL A 3 13.05 10.20 24.20
C VAL A 3 12.50 8.89 23.61
N ALA A 4 11.21 8.60 23.76
CA ALA A 4 10.61 7.39 23.21
C ALA A 4 10.55 7.43 21.68
N LEU A 5 10.22 8.59 21.12
CA LEU A 5 10.19 8.83 19.67
C LEU A 5 11.59 8.73 19.05
N GLU A 6 12.59 9.31 19.70
CA GLU A 6 13.99 9.21 19.26
C GLU A 6 14.49 7.76 19.28
N ARG A 7 14.18 7.00 20.34
CA ARG A 7 14.48 5.56 20.42
C ARG A 7 13.81 4.76 19.31
N PHE A 8 12.54 5.05 19.03
CA PHE A 8 11.81 4.42 17.93
C PHE A 8 12.50 4.67 16.60
N TRP A 9 12.81 5.93 16.27
CA TRP A 9 13.47 6.27 15.00
C TRP A 9 14.88 5.68 14.90
N ALA A 10 15.65 5.69 15.99
CA ALA A 10 16.96 5.04 16.03
C ALA A 10 16.86 3.53 15.74
N TRP A 11 15.88 2.85 16.35
CA TRP A 11 15.60 1.44 16.05
C TRP A 11 15.14 1.22 14.61
N TYR A 12 14.26 2.09 14.12
CA TYR A 12 13.70 2.00 12.77
C TYR A 12 14.80 2.16 11.72
N GLU A 13 15.70 3.12 11.91
CA GLU A 13 16.83 3.36 11.02
C GLU A 13 17.85 2.22 11.05
N ARG A 14 18.16 1.70 12.24
CA ARG A 14 19.05 0.53 12.39
C ARG A 14 18.53 -0.70 11.64
N ASN A 15 17.20 -0.83 11.55
CA ASN A 15 16.53 -1.94 10.86
C ASN A 15 15.91 -1.51 9.51
N TYR A 16 16.36 -0.39 8.92
CA TYR A 16 15.70 0.21 7.76
C TYR A 16 15.53 -0.76 6.59
N ALA A 17 16.57 -1.53 6.26
CA ALA A 17 16.51 -2.52 5.18
C ALA A 17 15.44 -3.60 5.42
N LEU A 18 15.22 -4.02 6.67
CA LEU A 18 14.16 -4.96 7.01
C LEU A 18 12.79 -4.28 6.92
N ASN A 19 12.65 -3.09 7.50
CA ASN A 19 11.39 -2.34 7.55
C ASN A 19 10.88 -2.00 6.14
N VAL A 20 11.75 -1.51 5.25
CA VAL A 20 11.38 -1.20 3.87
C VAL A 20 11.07 -2.47 3.06
N THR A 21 11.72 -3.60 3.36
CA THR A 21 11.41 -4.89 2.72
C THR A 21 10.04 -5.38 3.13
N VAL A 22 9.71 -5.33 4.43
CA VAL A 22 8.38 -5.71 4.94
C VAL A 22 7.31 -4.82 4.32
N ALA A 23 7.53 -3.50 4.29
CA ALA A 23 6.62 -2.55 3.65
C ALA A 23 6.43 -2.90 2.17
N ALA A 24 7.51 -3.16 1.42
CA ALA A 24 7.43 -3.53 0.01
C ALA A 24 6.68 -4.85 -0.22
N VAL A 25 6.87 -5.86 0.62
CA VAL A 25 6.18 -7.16 0.51
C VAL A 25 4.69 -7.02 0.79
N LEU A 26 4.33 -6.33 1.87
CA LEU A 26 2.92 -6.07 2.19
C LEU A 26 2.25 -5.23 1.08
N PHE A 27 2.96 -4.22 0.58
CA PHE A 27 2.43 -3.36 -0.46
C PHE A 27 2.38 -4.04 -1.85
N ALA A 28 3.20 -5.06 -2.08
CA ALA A 28 3.12 -5.90 -3.27
C ALA A 28 1.78 -6.65 -3.37
N LEU A 29 1.19 -7.02 -2.22
CA LEU A 29 -0.10 -7.70 -2.18
C LEU A 29 -1.21 -6.79 -2.74
N GLN A 30 -1.06 -5.47 -2.65
CA GLN A 30 -2.01 -4.52 -3.25
C GLN A 30 -2.04 -4.60 -4.78
N LEU A 31 -0.99 -5.11 -5.45
CA LEU A 31 -1.06 -5.38 -6.88
C LEU A 31 -2.11 -6.45 -7.21
N VAL A 32 -2.32 -7.42 -6.32
CA VAL A 32 -3.37 -8.44 -6.49
C VAL A 32 -4.74 -7.76 -6.38
N HIS A 33 -4.91 -6.87 -5.39
CA HIS A 33 -6.12 -6.06 -5.24
C HIS A 33 -6.40 -5.21 -6.49
N LEU A 34 -5.42 -4.45 -6.99
CA LEU A 34 -5.59 -3.65 -8.20
C LEU A 34 -5.94 -4.49 -9.44
N VAL A 35 -5.29 -5.65 -9.62
CA VAL A 35 -5.61 -6.55 -10.73
C VAL A 35 -7.05 -7.04 -10.61
N TRP A 36 -7.47 -7.46 -9.42
CA TRP A 36 -8.83 -7.89 -9.16
C TRP A 36 -9.85 -6.79 -9.50
N LEU A 37 -9.65 -5.59 -8.95
CA LEU A 37 -10.50 -4.43 -9.16
C LEU A 37 -10.62 -4.05 -10.64
N THR A 38 -9.58 -4.31 -11.43
CA THR A 38 -9.57 -4.06 -12.88
C THR A 38 -10.44 -5.04 -13.65
N PHE A 39 -10.41 -6.34 -13.30
CA PHE A 39 -11.06 -7.39 -14.09
C PHE A 39 -12.48 -7.75 -13.63
N ASP A 40 -12.83 -7.43 -12.40
CA ASP A 40 -14.18 -7.69 -11.89
C ASP A 40 -15.02 -6.39 -11.85
N PRO A 41 -14.90 -5.49 -10.85
CA PRO A 41 -15.80 -4.33 -10.75
C PRO A 41 -15.60 -3.28 -11.85
N LEU A 42 -14.36 -2.99 -12.28
CA LEU A 42 -14.14 -2.02 -13.35
C LEU A 42 -14.61 -2.57 -14.71
N TRP A 43 -14.27 -3.83 -15.01
CA TRP A 43 -14.66 -4.46 -16.27
C TRP A 43 -16.18 -4.58 -16.40
N ALA A 44 -16.86 -5.06 -15.35
CA ALA A 44 -18.30 -5.16 -15.32
C ALA A 44 -18.98 -3.80 -15.54
N ARG A 45 -18.43 -2.70 -15.00
CA ARG A 45 -18.98 -1.34 -15.21
C ARG A 45 -18.72 -0.76 -16.60
N VAL A 46 -17.67 -1.21 -17.28
CA VAL A 46 -17.32 -0.71 -18.63
C VAL A 46 -18.01 -1.52 -19.73
N PHE A 47 -18.19 -2.83 -19.53
CA PHE A 47 -18.64 -3.76 -20.55
C PHE A 47 -19.99 -4.44 -20.25
N ASP A 48 -20.61 -4.14 -19.11
CA ASP A 48 -21.89 -4.73 -18.63
C ASP A 48 -21.86 -6.27 -18.47
N HIS A 49 -20.67 -6.87 -18.41
CA HIS A 49 -20.45 -8.28 -18.07
C HIS A 49 -19.10 -8.41 -17.34
N PRO A 50 -18.94 -9.33 -16.38
CA PRO A 50 -17.65 -9.56 -15.73
C PRO A 50 -16.64 -10.20 -16.70
N ALA A 51 -15.35 -9.90 -16.55
CA ALA A 51 -14.32 -10.58 -17.36
C ALA A 51 -14.17 -12.05 -16.94
N PHE A 52 -14.30 -12.31 -15.63
CA PHE A 52 -14.23 -13.62 -15.01
C PHE A 52 -15.14 -13.67 -13.79
N GLU A 53 -15.98 -14.70 -13.67
CA GLU A 53 -16.75 -14.96 -12.45
C GLU A 53 -15.93 -15.87 -11.54
N ILE A 54 -15.45 -15.36 -10.41
CA ILE A 54 -14.73 -16.16 -9.43
C ILE A 54 -15.70 -16.55 -8.32
N GLU A 55 -16.21 -17.78 -8.45
CA GLU A 55 -17.14 -18.35 -7.48
C GLU A 55 -16.46 -18.63 -6.13
N LYS A 56 -17.25 -18.55 -5.05
CA LYS A 56 -16.82 -19.02 -3.72
C LYS A 56 -16.49 -20.52 -3.83
N PRO A 57 -15.35 -21.01 -3.29
CA PRO A 57 -14.59 -20.41 -2.18
C PRO A 57 -13.34 -19.63 -2.60
N TRP A 58 -13.06 -19.45 -3.90
CA TRP A 58 -11.81 -18.85 -4.38
C TRP A 58 -11.69 -17.35 -4.11
N SER A 59 -12.75 -16.73 -3.60
CA SER A 59 -12.76 -15.33 -3.15
C SER A 59 -12.11 -15.11 -1.76
N TRP A 60 -11.94 -16.15 -0.94
CA TRP A 60 -11.38 -16.02 0.41
C TRP A 60 -9.94 -15.49 0.47
N PRO A 61 -9.01 -15.94 -0.41
CA PRO A 61 -7.66 -15.36 -0.48
C PRO A 61 -7.64 -13.87 -0.78
N LEU A 62 -8.60 -13.34 -1.54
CA LEU A 62 -8.67 -11.92 -1.89
C LEU A 62 -9.06 -11.08 -0.69
N LEU A 63 -10.05 -11.57 0.09
CA LEU A 63 -10.41 -10.92 1.35
C LEU A 63 -9.22 -10.83 2.30
N LEU A 64 -8.38 -11.89 2.38
CA LEU A 64 -7.16 -11.85 3.20
C LEU A 64 -6.15 -10.81 2.69
N VAL A 65 -6.01 -10.67 1.36
CA VAL A 65 -5.15 -9.64 0.75
C VAL A 65 -5.65 -8.24 1.12
N ASP A 66 -6.94 -7.98 1.02
CA ASP A 66 -7.54 -6.69 1.38
C ASP A 66 -7.35 -6.37 2.87
N TYR A 67 -7.45 -7.36 3.76
CA TYR A 67 -7.13 -7.17 5.18
C TYR A 67 -5.67 -6.76 5.43
N THR A 68 -4.75 -7.03 4.50
CA THR A 68 -3.36 -6.57 4.60
C THR A 68 -3.14 -5.13 4.12
N GLU A 69 -4.15 -4.49 3.54
CA GLU A 69 -4.12 -3.10 3.08
C GLU A 69 -3.76 -2.13 4.21
N ILE A 70 -4.46 -2.19 5.35
CA ILE A 70 -4.16 -1.31 6.49
C ILE A 70 -2.70 -1.47 6.97
N PRO A 71 -2.20 -2.69 7.25
CA PRO A 71 -0.77 -2.89 7.53
C PRO A 71 0.16 -2.37 6.44
N ALA A 72 -0.18 -2.54 5.16
CA ALA A 72 0.63 -2.04 4.04
C ALA A 72 0.69 -0.51 4.06
N LEU A 73 -0.45 0.18 4.14
CA LEU A 73 -0.54 1.64 4.20
C LEU A 73 0.25 2.20 5.38
N LEU A 74 0.13 1.60 6.57
CA LEU A 74 0.86 2.04 7.76
C LEU A 74 2.38 1.87 7.60
N THR A 75 2.82 0.69 7.14
CA THR A 75 4.26 0.40 7.02
C THR A 75 4.93 1.24 5.93
N VAL A 76 4.27 1.44 4.79
CA VAL A 76 4.75 2.30 3.70
C VAL A 76 4.71 3.77 4.11
N SER A 77 3.66 4.22 4.82
CA SER A 77 3.60 5.56 5.39
C SER A 77 4.79 5.83 6.32
N LEU A 78 5.18 4.87 7.16
CA LEU A 78 6.36 5.01 8.02
C LEU A 78 7.66 5.20 7.21
N VAL A 79 7.80 4.56 6.04
CA VAL A 79 8.94 4.76 5.15
C VAL A 79 9.00 6.22 4.70
N TYR A 80 7.90 6.78 4.22
CA TYR A 80 7.88 8.16 3.72
C TYR A 80 7.88 9.22 4.83
N VAL A 81 7.28 8.96 5.99
CA VAL A 81 7.41 9.81 7.18
C VAL A 81 8.87 9.90 7.61
N ASN A 82 9.59 8.77 7.60
CA ASN A 82 11.02 8.77 7.91
C ASN A 82 11.83 9.61 6.91
N GLU A 83 11.47 9.58 5.63
CA GLU A 83 12.12 10.42 4.61
C GLU A 83 11.83 11.91 4.82
N VAL A 84 10.57 12.28 5.05
CA VAL A 84 10.20 13.67 5.33
C VAL A 84 10.97 14.19 6.55
N ARG A 85 11.03 13.40 7.63
CA ARG A 85 11.78 13.75 8.85
C ARG A 85 13.27 13.98 8.59
N LYS A 86 13.87 13.24 7.66
CA LYS A 86 15.28 13.39 7.27
C LYS A 86 15.55 14.57 6.32
N GLY A 87 14.57 15.44 6.08
CA GLY A 87 14.67 16.55 5.13
C GLY A 87 14.23 16.18 3.72
N GLY A 88 13.27 15.25 3.61
CA GLY A 88 12.74 14.74 2.35
C GLY A 88 12.21 15.83 1.43
N ARG A 89 12.27 15.55 0.12
CA ARG A 89 11.78 16.43 -0.96
C ARG A 89 10.23 16.41 -1.00
N LEU A 90 9.63 17.18 -1.90
CA LEU A 90 8.18 17.19 -2.13
C LEU A 90 7.60 15.82 -2.50
N LYS A 91 8.41 14.93 -3.08
CA LYS A 91 7.98 13.60 -3.55
C LYS A 91 7.46 12.72 -2.40
N PRO A 92 8.19 12.50 -1.29
CA PRO A 92 7.67 11.81 -0.10
C PRO A 92 6.34 12.39 0.42
N ILE A 93 6.17 13.71 0.40
CA ILE A 93 4.93 14.35 0.84
C ILE A 93 3.78 14.01 -0.11
N ALA A 94 4.01 14.09 -1.43
CA ALA A 94 3.00 13.70 -2.42
C ALA A 94 2.60 12.23 -2.29
N TYR A 95 3.56 11.34 -2.02
CA TYR A 95 3.26 9.92 -1.81
C TYR A 95 2.54 9.65 -0.49
N LEU A 96 2.82 10.40 0.56
CA LEU A 96 1.99 10.36 1.77
C LEU A 96 0.55 10.81 1.47
N LEU A 97 0.34 11.82 0.63
CA LEU A 97 -1.01 12.21 0.22
C LEU A 97 -1.71 11.09 -0.56
N PHE A 98 -1.02 10.43 -1.49
CA PHE A 98 -1.56 9.28 -2.23
C PHE A 98 -1.89 8.10 -1.31
N LEU A 99 -1.07 7.81 -0.30
CA LEU A 99 -1.36 6.77 0.68
C LEU A 99 -2.54 7.17 1.59
N ASN A 100 -2.64 8.46 1.94
CA ASN A 100 -3.72 8.91 2.80
C ASN A 100 -5.07 9.01 2.07
N SER A 101 -5.07 9.20 0.74
CA SER A 101 -6.31 9.09 -0.03
C SER A 101 -6.88 7.67 -0.03
N GLN A 102 -6.08 6.64 0.21
CA GLN A 102 -6.57 5.24 0.28
C GLN A 102 -7.51 5.01 1.45
N TRP A 103 -7.37 5.75 2.55
CA TRP A 103 -8.36 5.71 3.63
C TRP A 103 -9.76 6.10 3.14
N LEU A 104 -9.84 7.07 2.22
CA LEU A 104 -11.12 7.42 1.61
C LEU A 104 -11.69 6.25 0.83
N HIS A 105 -10.86 5.52 0.07
CA HIS A 105 -11.27 4.31 -0.64
C HIS A 105 -11.80 3.22 0.33
N ILE A 106 -11.05 2.90 1.40
CA ILE A 106 -11.45 1.90 2.40
C ILE A 106 -12.80 2.23 3.04
N PHE A 107 -12.97 3.49 3.48
CA PHE A 107 -14.23 3.92 4.09
C PHE A 107 -15.38 3.89 3.07
N TRP A 108 -15.12 4.21 1.82
CA TRP A 108 -16.12 4.21 0.77
C TRP A 108 -16.68 2.82 0.47
N ILE A 109 -15.79 1.83 0.27
CA ILE A 109 -16.20 0.44 0.04
C ILE A 109 -16.96 -0.10 1.25
N THR A 110 -16.51 0.24 2.45
CA THR A 110 -17.18 -0.18 3.69
C THR A 110 -18.60 0.38 3.76
N ASP A 111 -18.80 1.65 3.38
CA ASP A 111 -20.12 2.27 3.34
C ASP A 111 -21.03 1.65 2.27
N GLU A 112 -20.53 1.37 1.07
CA GLU A 112 -21.33 0.71 0.01
C GLU A 112 -21.79 -0.69 0.45
N PHE A 113 -20.92 -1.47 1.10
CA PHE A 113 -21.25 -2.80 1.62
C PHE A 113 -22.25 -2.74 2.80
N VAL A 114 -22.14 -1.75 3.68
CA VAL A 114 -23.09 -1.51 4.79
C VAL A 114 -24.46 -1.08 4.26
N VAL A 115 -24.50 -0.27 3.21
CA VAL A 115 -25.74 0.20 2.57
C VAL A 115 -26.43 -0.92 1.78
N GLU A 116 -25.69 -1.81 1.14
CA GLU A 116 -26.27 -2.96 0.45
C GLU A 116 -26.83 -4.02 1.42
N SER A 117 -26.32 -4.06 2.65
CA SER A 117 -26.74 -4.99 3.70
C SER A 117 -27.73 -4.41 4.74
N GLY A 118 -28.08 -3.12 4.66
CA GLY A 118 -28.95 -2.43 5.62
C GLY A 118 -29.90 -1.40 5.00
N GLU A 119 -31.14 -1.37 5.48
CA GLU A 119 -32.28 -0.55 5.04
C GLU A 119 -31.94 0.92 4.72
N GLY A 120 -31.64 1.25 3.46
CA GLY A 120 -31.50 2.63 3.02
C GLY A 120 -30.74 2.79 1.71
N ALA A 121 -31.40 2.49 0.58
CA ALA A 121 -30.82 2.67 -0.75
C ALA A 121 -30.56 4.16 -1.06
N THR A 122 -29.37 4.65 -0.72
CA THR A 122 -28.76 5.80 -1.37
C THR A 122 -27.69 5.26 -2.31
N SER A 123 -28.10 4.94 -3.54
CA SER A 123 -27.18 4.58 -4.61
C SER A 123 -26.24 5.77 -4.85
N LEU A 124 -24.97 5.62 -4.50
CA LEU A 124 -23.96 6.62 -4.82
C LEU A 124 -23.91 6.81 -6.35
N PRO A 125 -23.80 8.06 -6.85
CA PRO A 125 -23.68 8.32 -8.27
C PRO A 125 -22.53 7.52 -8.89
N ALA A 126 -22.77 6.87 -10.03
CA ALA A 126 -21.79 6.03 -10.73
C ALA A 126 -20.44 6.72 -10.99
N GLY A 127 -20.42 8.05 -11.11
CA GLY A 127 -19.19 8.83 -11.26
C GLY A 127 -18.22 8.72 -10.07
N LEU A 128 -18.75 8.49 -8.88
CA LEU A 128 -17.95 8.39 -7.65
C LEU A 128 -17.20 7.05 -7.53
N ALA A 129 -17.75 5.97 -8.08
CA ALA A 129 -17.07 4.69 -8.14
C ALA A 129 -15.77 4.76 -8.96
N TYR A 130 -15.78 5.51 -10.08
CA TYR A 130 -14.56 5.75 -10.87
C TYR A 130 -13.51 6.56 -10.10
N VAL A 131 -13.92 7.43 -9.17
CA VAL A 131 -13.00 8.16 -8.29
C VAL A 131 -12.35 7.23 -7.28
N ALA A 132 -13.09 6.30 -6.68
CA ALA A 132 -12.53 5.28 -5.79
C ALA A 132 -11.48 4.43 -6.52
N ILE A 133 -11.80 3.96 -7.74
CA ILE A 133 -10.86 3.22 -8.59
C ILE A 133 -9.61 4.07 -8.90
N LEU A 134 -9.78 5.34 -9.27
CA LEU A 134 -8.65 6.21 -9.54
C LEU A 134 -7.74 6.37 -8.32
N ILE A 135 -8.31 6.44 -7.11
CA ILE A 135 -7.57 6.52 -5.86
C ILE A 135 -6.68 5.28 -5.68
N ASP A 136 -7.17 4.07 -5.90
CA ASP A 136 -6.36 2.83 -5.82
C ASP A 136 -5.16 2.86 -6.78
N TYR A 137 -5.40 3.36 -7.99
CA TYR A 137 -4.34 3.48 -9.00
C TYR A 137 -3.24 4.49 -8.62
N LEU A 138 -3.49 5.41 -7.68
CA LEU A 138 -2.45 6.29 -7.14
C LEU A 138 -1.40 5.55 -6.30
N GLU A 139 -1.67 4.31 -5.89
CA GLU A 139 -0.70 3.48 -5.19
C GLU A 139 0.47 3.03 -6.09
N LEU A 140 0.21 2.80 -7.39
CA LEU A 140 1.22 2.30 -8.34
C LEU A 140 2.56 3.06 -8.32
N PRO A 141 2.60 4.41 -8.42
CA PRO A 141 3.86 5.14 -8.34
C PRO A 141 4.56 4.96 -6.98
N VAL A 142 3.79 4.80 -5.89
CA VAL A 142 4.31 4.59 -4.55
C VAL A 142 4.87 3.18 -4.40
N ILE A 143 4.21 2.16 -4.97
CA ILE A 143 4.66 0.77 -5.01
C ILE A 143 6.02 0.69 -5.70
N VAL A 144 6.11 1.22 -6.92
CA VAL A 144 7.35 1.22 -7.71
C VAL A 144 8.50 1.90 -6.97
N ASP A 145 8.25 3.04 -6.32
CA ASP A 145 9.29 3.74 -5.57
C ASP A 145 9.72 2.96 -4.32
N THR A 146 8.77 2.34 -3.61
CA THR A 146 9.05 1.51 -2.43
C THR A 146 9.93 0.31 -2.78
N PHE A 147 9.65 -0.37 -3.90
CA PHE A 147 10.52 -1.43 -4.41
C PHE A 147 11.92 -0.95 -4.77
N ARG A 148 12.03 0.23 -5.40
CA ARG A 148 13.34 0.84 -5.71
C ARG A 148 14.14 1.12 -4.44
N LYS A 149 13.50 1.64 -3.39
CA LYS A 149 14.13 1.85 -2.07
C LYS A 149 14.59 0.54 -1.44
N THR A 150 13.76 -0.50 -1.49
CA THR A 150 14.12 -1.84 -1.02
C THR A 150 15.34 -2.38 -1.75
N ALA A 151 15.37 -2.28 -3.08
CA ALA A 151 16.52 -2.70 -3.88
C ALA A 151 17.80 -1.92 -3.50
N ALA A 152 17.70 -0.60 -3.28
CA ALA A 152 18.83 0.21 -2.83
C ALA A 152 19.33 -0.21 -1.43
N ALA A 153 18.43 -0.31 -0.44
CA ALA A 153 18.76 -0.68 0.93
C ALA A 153 19.39 -2.08 1.04
N LEU A 154 18.92 -3.04 0.24
CA LEU A 154 19.50 -4.39 0.19
C LEU A 154 20.90 -4.41 -0.44
N ARG A 155 21.15 -3.56 -1.45
CA ARG A 155 22.48 -3.42 -2.06
C ARG A 155 23.50 -2.83 -1.09
N GLU A 156 23.14 -1.76 -0.38
CA GLU A 156 23.98 -1.13 0.63
C GLU A 156 24.36 -2.11 1.74
N ARG A 157 23.38 -2.87 2.26
CA ARG A 157 23.61 -3.89 3.28
C ARG A 157 24.53 -5.02 2.83
N ARG A 158 24.44 -5.43 1.56
CA ARG A 158 25.34 -6.44 0.96
C ARG A 158 26.76 -5.88 0.80
N GLY A 159 26.91 -4.63 0.37
CA GLY A 159 28.20 -3.95 0.26
C GLY A 159 28.91 -3.85 1.61
N ALA A 160 28.21 -3.39 2.65
CA ALA A 160 28.76 -3.29 4.01
C ALA A 160 29.23 -4.65 4.57
N ARG A 161 28.49 -5.73 4.30
CA ARG A 161 28.90 -7.08 4.70
C ARG A 161 30.15 -7.60 3.96
N ARG A 162 30.35 -7.19 2.70
CA ARG A 162 31.54 -7.59 1.93
C ARG A 162 32.79 -6.88 2.43
N GLY A 163 32.72 -5.56 2.66
CA GLY A 163 33.87 -4.79 3.18
C GLY A 163 34.31 -5.25 4.58
N ALA A 164 33.37 -5.55 5.48
CA ALA A 164 33.70 -6.07 6.81
C ALA A 164 34.37 -7.47 6.78
N GLY A 165 34.16 -8.25 5.72
CA GLY A 165 34.81 -9.55 5.53
C GLY A 165 36.23 -9.45 4.97
N GLU A 166 36.60 -8.33 4.36
CA GLU A 166 37.95 -8.07 3.84
C GLU A 166 38.89 -7.50 4.91
N GLU A 167 38.39 -6.75 5.90
CA GLU A 167 39.21 -6.24 7.03
C GLU A 167 39.58 -7.31 8.08
N LEU A 168 38.93 -8.48 8.05
CA LEU A 168 39.18 -9.60 8.96
C LEU A 168 40.13 -10.68 8.38
N ARG A 169 40.73 -10.41 7.22
CA ARG A 169 41.72 -11.28 6.55
C ARG A 169 43.09 -10.61 6.49
#